data_AF-A0A3N0YIF2-F1
#
_entry.id   AF-A0A3N0YIF2-F1
#
_cell.length_a   1.000
_cell.length_b   1.000
_cell.length_c   1.000
_cell.angle_alpha   90.00
_cell.angle_beta   90.00
_cell.angle_gamma   90.00
#
_symmetry.space_group_name_H-M   'P 1'
#
loop_
_entity.id
_entity.type
_entity.pdbx_description
1 polymer ?
#
loop_
_entity_poly.entity_id
_entity_poly.type
_entity_poly.pdbx_seq_one_letter_code
_entity_poly.pdbx_strand_id
1 'polypeptide(L)'
;MEDQDILIMEYPRSYISLFEYVQQNRSCLIETEVKHIILELIVALQHCMSRGVYHDTHMKNILVCTKTLHVKLMDFGGALLVEERREDEPILIGEIRKYAEWATTDDIRKLLDVLVPRISRWFWM
;
A
#
# COMPACT_ATOMS: atom_id res chain seq x y z
N MET A 1 27.33 22.75 -11.14
CA MET A 1 26.91 21.81 -10.08
C MET A 1 25.43 21.67 -10.27
N GLU A 2 24.94 20.47 -10.53
CA GLU A 2 23.50 20.24 -10.66
C GLU A 2 22.85 20.47 -9.30
N ASP A 3 21.69 21.11 -9.29
CA ASP A 3 20.87 21.26 -8.09
C ASP A 3 20.43 19.87 -7.64
N GLN A 4 20.73 19.52 -6.38
CA GLN A 4 20.34 18.25 -5.79
C GLN A 4 19.16 18.46 -4.85
N ASP A 5 18.04 17.84 -5.15
CA ASP A 5 16.90 17.77 -4.24
C ASP A 5 17.14 16.71 -3.16
N ILE A 6 17.00 17.10 -1.89
CA ILE A 6 17.20 16.22 -0.74
C ILE A 6 15.87 16.03 0.00
N LEU A 7 15.44 14.77 0.10
CA LEU A 7 14.27 14.38 0.88
C LEU A 7 14.71 13.76 2.22
N ILE A 8 14.31 14.38 3.34
CA ILE A 8 14.56 13.87 4.70
C ILE A 8 13.28 13.18 5.20
N MET A 9 13.40 11.92 5.59
CA MET A 9 12.27 11.08 6.01
C MET A 9 12.53 10.43 7.37
N GLU A 10 11.47 9.88 7.96
CA GLU A 10 11.61 9.02 9.13
C GLU A 10 12.46 7.77 8.84
N TYR A 11 13.17 7.27 9.86
CA TYR A 11 13.95 6.03 9.76
C TYR A 11 13.43 4.96 10.74
N PRO A 12 12.42 4.17 10.34
CA PRO A 12 11.77 3.23 11.23
C PRO A 12 12.56 1.90 11.34
N ARG A 13 13.46 1.81 12.32
CA ARG A 13 14.42 0.68 12.50
C ARG A 13 13.85 -0.74 12.56
N SER A 14 12.58 -0.91 12.94
CA SER A 14 11.94 -2.24 13.07
C SER A 14 11.03 -2.58 11.88
N TYR A 15 11.16 -1.86 10.78
CA TYR A 15 10.37 -2.08 9.57
C TYR A 15 11.22 -2.71 8.48
N ILE A 16 10.59 -3.61 7.73
CA ILE A 16 11.11 -4.19 6.49
C ILE A 16 9.99 -4.12 5.44
N SER A 17 10.32 -4.26 4.16
CA SER A 17 9.28 -4.34 3.14
C SER A 17 8.39 -5.58 3.35
N LEU A 18 7.11 -5.51 2.94
CA LEU A 18 6.21 -6.64 2.96
C LEU A 18 6.79 -7.80 2.12
N PHE A 19 7.49 -7.49 1.03
CA PHE A 19 8.22 -8.49 0.25
C PHE A 19 9.24 -9.25 1.10
N GLU A 20 10.11 -8.54 1.83
CA GLU A 20 11.10 -9.15 2.74
C GLU A 20 10.43 -9.92 3.88
N TYR A 21 9.37 -9.36 4.46
CA TYR A 21 8.60 -10.02 5.53
C TYR A 21 8.04 -11.37 5.06
N VAL A 22 7.47 -11.42 3.86
CA VAL A 22 6.96 -12.67 3.26
C VAL A 22 8.09 -13.67 2.97
N GLN A 23 9.26 -13.19 2.50
CA GLN A 23 10.42 -14.05 2.26
C GLN A 23 11.00 -14.65 3.54
N GLN A 24 11.11 -13.86 4.62
CA GLN A 24 11.65 -14.31 5.90
C GLN A 24 10.76 -15.37 6.56
N ASN A 25 9.44 -15.28 6.39
CA ASN A 25 8.47 -16.23 6.96
C ASN A 25 8.35 -17.54 6.16
N ARG A 26 9.32 -17.88 5.30
CA ARG A 26 9.35 -19.11 4.48
C ARG A 26 8.03 -19.45 3.78
N SER A 27 7.27 -18.43 3.39
CA SER A 27 5.94 -18.56 2.74
C SER A 27 4.82 -19.13 3.62
N CYS A 28 4.96 -19.10 4.94
CA CYS A 28 3.91 -19.48 5.88
C CYS A 28 3.54 -18.28 6.75
N LEU A 29 2.52 -17.54 6.33
CA LEU A 29 1.91 -16.48 7.14
C LEU A 29 0.72 -17.06 7.90
N ILE A 30 0.48 -16.59 9.13
CA ILE A 30 -0.79 -16.92 9.77
C ILE A 30 -1.88 -15.95 9.30
N GLU A 31 -3.11 -16.44 9.17
CA GLU A 31 -4.23 -15.68 8.61
C GLU A 31 -4.48 -14.35 9.35
N THR A 32 -4.28 -14.34 10.67
CA THR A 32 -4.45 -13.16 11.50
C THR A 32 -3.43 -12.06 11.20
N GLU A 33 -2.19 -12.43 10.85
CA GLU A 33 -1.16 -11.46 10.44
C GLU A 33 -1.55 -10.83 9.10
N VAL A 34 -1.94 -11.65 8.12
CA VAL A 34 -2.37 -11.17 6.80
C VAL A 34 -3.57 -10.23 6.93
N LYS A 35 -4.58 -10.61 7.71
CA LYS A 35 -5.74 -9.75 7.97
C LYS A 35 -5.35 -8.41 8.59
N HIS A 36 -4.43 -8.43 9.56
CA HIS A 36 -3.97 -7.20 10.21
C HIS A 36 -3.21 -6.29 9.23
N ILE A 37 -2.29 -6.84 8.45
CA ILE A 37 -1.52 -6.09 7.45
C ILE A 37 -2.45 -5.48 6.39
N ILE A 38 -3.45 -6.24 5.91
CA ILE A 38 -4.40 -5.74 4.91
C ILE A 38 -5.27 -4.62 5.49
N LEU A 39 -5.72 -4.73 6.74
CA LEU A 39 -6.49 -3.68 7.40
C LEU A 39 -5.68 -2.38 7.51
N GLU A 40 -4.44 -2.48 7.99
CA GLU A 40 -3.53 -1.33 8.12
C GLU A 40 -3.23 -0.70 6.75
N LEU A 41 -3.06 -1.52 5.71
CA LEU A 41 -2.87 -1.04 4.34
C LEU A 41 -4.10 -0.27 3.82
N ILE A 42 -5.32 -0.79 4.04
CA ILE A 42 -6.55 -0.12 3.63
C ILE A 42 -6.65 1.26 4.31
N VAL A 43 -6.36 1.33 5.61
CA VAL A 43 -6.37 2.60 6.37
C VAL A 43 -5.35 3.59 5.79
N ALA A 44 -4.14 3.13 5.48
CA ALA A 44 -3.10 3.97 4.88
C ALA A 44 -3.49 4.49 3.48
N LEU A 45 -4.05 3.63 2.62
CA LEU A 45 -4.48 4.01 1.27
C LEU A 45 -5.68 4.95 1.30
N GLN A 46 -6.65 4.71 2.19
CA GLN A 46 -7.76 5.64 2.43
C GLN A 46 -7.27 7.01 2.89
N HIS A 47 -6.24 7.04 3.75
CA HIS A 47 -5.60 8.28 4.15
C HIS A 47 -5.01 9.02 2.94
N CYS A 48 -4.23 8.34 2.10
CA CYS A 48 -3.69 8.93 0.87
C CYS A 48 -4.80 9.48 -0.04
N MET A 49 -5.85 8.69 -0.29
CA MET A 49 -6.97 9.11 -1.13
C MET A 49 -7.70 10.32 -0.57
N SER A 50 -7.89 10.40 0.75
CA SER A 50 -8.50 11.56 1.42
C SER A 50 -7.66 12.85 1.30
N ARG A 51 -6.39 12.72 0.92
CA ARG A 51 -5.46 13.82 0.62
C ARG A 51 -5.29 14.05 -0.88
N GLY A 52 -6.07 13.36 -1.71
CA GLY A 52 -5.96 13.42 -3.15
C GLY A 52 -4.69 12.76 -3.66
N VAL A 53 -4.22 11.69 -3.04
CA VAL A 53 -3.02 10.96 -3.47
C VAL A 53 -3.39 9.51 -3.74
N TYR A 54 -3.08 9.03 -4.95
CA TYR A 54 -3.06 7.62 -5.30
C TYR A 54 -1.62 7.11 -5.20
N HIS A 55 -1.38 6.08 -4.40
CA HIS A 55 -0.05 5.51 -4.18
C HIS A 55 0.15 4.25 -5.02
N ASP A 56 1.31 4.12 -5.68
CA ASP A 56 1.69 2.91 -6.44
C ASP A 56 1.95 1.75 -5.48
N THR A 57 0.90 0.94 -5.28
CA THR A 57 0.82 0.01 -4.17
C THR A 57 1.39 -1.35 -4.57
N HIS A 58 2.59 -1.65 -4.10
CA HIS A 58 3.19 -2.98 -4.27
C HIS A 58 4.02 -3.40 -3.06
N MET A 59 4.26 -4.70 -2.89
CA MET A 59 4.89 -5.26 -1.67
C MET A 59 6.24 -4.64 -1.28
N LYS A 60 7.01 -4.10 -2.24
CA LYS A 60 8.29 -3.42 -1.93
C LYS A 60 8.11 -2.00 -1.36
N ASN A 61 6.97 -1.35 -1.63
CA ASN A 61 6.63 0.00 -1.17
C ASN A 61 5.74 -0.01 0.07
N ILE A 62 5.48 -1.20 0.61
CA ILE A 62 4.74 -1.40 1.85
C ILE A 62 5.76 -1.83 2.89
N LEU A 63 5.94 -1.03 3.93
CA LEU A 63 6.76 -1.36 5.09
C LEU A 63 5.89 -1.96 6.18
N VAL A 64 6.36 -3.05 6.79
CA VAL A 64 5.69 -3.75 7.89
C VAL A 64 6.60 -3.72 9.11
N CYS A 65 6.06 -3.30 10.25
CA CYS A 65 6.75 -3.41 11.52
C CYS A 65 6.83 -4.88 11.94
N THR A 66 8.02 -5.45 12.09
CA THR A 66 8.19 -6.88 12.45
C THR A 66 7.71 -7.23 13.85
N LYS A 67 7.44 -6.22 14.70
CA LYS A 67 6.99 -6.39 16.08
C LYS A 67 5.48 -6.20 16.26
N THR A 68 4.88 -5.28 15.50
CA THR A 68 3.49 -4.85 15.70
C THR A 68 2.62 -5.06 14.47
N LEU A 69 3.20 -5.41 13.31
CA LEU A 69 2.54 -5.54 12.02
C LEU A 69 1.91 -4.24 11.47
N HIS A 70 2.15 -3.11 12.12
CA HIS A 70 1.75 -1.78 11.62
C HIS A 70 2.36 -1.54 10.25
N VAL A 71 1.56 -0.96 9.35
CA VAL A 71 1.96 -0.70 7.96
C VAL A 71 2.33 0.77 7.78
N LYS A 72 3.38 1.02 6.99
CA LYS A 72 3.72 2.34 6.46
C LYS A 72 3.90 2.23 4.95
N LEU A 73 3.38 3.19 4.21
CA LEU A 73 3.69 3.32 2.80
C LEU A 73 5.02 4.05 2.65
N MET A 74 5.82 3.66 1.67
CA MET A 74 7.04 4.35 1.27
C MET A 74 7.03 4.59 -0.23
N ASP A 75 7.94 5.45 -0.68
CA ASP A 75 8.15 5.77 -2.10
C ASP A 75 6.89 6.27 -2.82
N PHE A 76 6.75 7.60 -2.84
CA PHE A 76 5.69 8.30 -3.56
C PHE A 76 6.15 8.81 -4.93
N GLY A 77 7.31 8.37 -5.43
CA GLY A 77 7.86 8.85 -6.71
C GLY A 77 6.96 8.52 -7.91
N GLY A 78 6.15 7.46 -7.81
CA GLY A 78 5.14 7.06 -8.81
C GLY A 78 3.70 7.41 -8.45
N ALA A 79 3.48 8.18 -7.38
CA ALA A 79 2.13 8.52 -6.93
C ALA A 79 1.44 9.52 -7.89
N LEU A 80 0.11 9.46 -7.95
CA LEU A 80 -0.72 10.37 -8.75
C LEU A 80 -1.54 11.29 -7.86
N LEU A 81 -1.69 12.55 -8.28
CA LEU A 81 -2.61 13.49 -7.64
C LEU A 81 -4.04 13.22 -8.13
N VAL A 82 -4.95 13.03 -7.18
CA VAL A 82 -6.39 12.83 -7.36
C VAL A 82 -7.07 14.10 -6.85
N GLU A 83 -7.20 15.13 -7.69
CA GLU A 83 -7.78 16.42 -7.28
C GLU A 83 -9.23 16.29 -6.79
N GLU A 84 -9.59 17.09 -5.78
CA GLU A 84 -10.97 17.26 -5.30
C GLU A 84 -11.69 18.35 -6.10
N ARG A 85 -12.97 18.07 -6.40
CA ARG A 85 -13.86 18.93 -7.18
C ARG A 85 -13.76 20.40 -6.80
N ARG A 86 -13.50 21.25 -7.79
CA ARG A 86 -14.22 22.52 -7.92
C ARG A 86 -15.50 22.24 -8.73
N GLU A 87 -16.59 22.94 -8.43
CA GLU A 87 -17.92 22.72 -9.05
C GLU A 87 -17.93 22.95 -10.57
N ASP A 88 -16.83 23.47 -11.10
CA ASP A 88 -16.62 24.00 -12.44
C ASP A 88 -15.66 23.15 -13.31
N GLU A 89 -15.15 22.01 -12.82
CA GLU A 89 -14.17 21.18 -13.57
C GLU A 89 -14.74 19.94 -14.29
N PRO A 90 -14.15 19.56 -15.44
CA PRO A 90 -14.75 18.64 -16.42
C PRO A 90 -14.79 17.17 -15.97
N ILE A 91 -15.65 16.39 -16.64
CA ILE A 91 -15.89 14.94 -16.49
C ILE A 91 -14.61 14.11 -16.26
N LEU A 92 -13.48 14.54 -16.85
CA LEU A 92 -12.16 13.89 -16.78
C LEU A 92 -11.64 13.65 -15.35
N ILE A 93 -11.82 14.59 -14.41
CA ILE A 93 -11.33 14.43 -13.04
C ILE A 93 -12.14 13.38 -12.26
N GLY A 94 -13.45 13.34 -12.50
CA GLY A 94 -14.31 12.29 -11.95
C GLY A 94 -13.90 10.89 -12.41
N GLU A 95 -13.47 10.76 -13.66
CA GLU A 95 -12.93 9.50 -14.20
C GLU A 95 -11.56 9.16 -13.61
N ILE A 96 -10.68 10.14 -13.37
CA ILE A 96 -9.39 9.92 -12.67
C ILE A 96 -9.62 9.42 -11.24
N ARG A 97 -10.58 9.99 -10.51
CA ARG A 97 -10.92 9.54 -9.15
C ARG A 97 -11.46 8.11 -9.14
N LYS A 98 -12.43 7.81 -10.01
CA LYS A 98 -12.96 6.44 -10.14
C LYS A 98 -11.87 5.46 -10.55
N TYR A 99 -10.97 5.86 -11.44
CA TYR A 99 -9.83 5.05 -11.84
C TYR A 99 -8.91 4.78 -10.63
N ALA A 100 -8.58 5.80 -9.84
CA ALA A 100 -7.77 5.64 -8.62
C ALA A 100 -8.46 4.70 -7.61
N GLU A 101 -9.75 4.87 -7.35
CA GLU A 101 -10.55 3.97 -6.50
C GLU A 101 -10.52 2.51 -7.00
N TRP A 102 -10.75 2.32 -8.30
CA TRP A 102 -10.70 1.01 -8.94
C TRP A 102 -9.31 0.39 -8.85
N ALA A 103 -8.26 1.16 -9.14
CA ALA A 103 -6.88 0.71 -9.14
C ALA A 103 -6.41 0.36 -7.72
N THR A 104 -6.81 1.12 -6.69
CA THR A 104 -6.55 0.78 -5.29
C THR A 104 -7.18 -0.56 -4.92
N THR A 105 -8.43 -0.78 -5.35
CA THR A 105 -9.14 -2.04 -5.12
C THR A 105 -8.44 -3.20 -5.84
N ASP A 106 -8.02 -3.00 -7.08
CA ASP A 106 -7.31 -4.01 -7.87
C ASP A 106 -5.92 -4.33 -7.28
N ASP A 107 -5.20 -3.35 -6.76
CA ASP A 107 -3.91 -3.56 -6.11
C ASP A 107 -4.05 -4.33 -4.79
N ILE A 108 -5.05 -4.02 -3.98
CA ILE A 108 -5.40 -4.84 -2.80
C ILE A 108 -5.73 -6.27 -3.23
N ARG A 109 -6.51 -6.44 -4.30
CA ARG A 109 -6.88 -7.76 -4.82
C ARG A 109 -5.65 -8.55 -5.28
N LYS A 110 -4.74 -7.93 -6.03
CA LYS A 110 -3.46 -8.55 -6.45
C LYS A 110 -2.62 -8.95 -5.24
N LEU A 111 -2.55 -8.10 -4.21
CA LEU A 111 -1.84 -8.43 -2.97
C LEU A 111 -2.48 -9.62 -2.26
N LEU A 112 -3.81 -9.66 -2.17
CA LEU A 112 -4.52 -10.82 -1.64
C LEU A 112 -4.18 -12.06 -2.44
N ASP A 113 -4.25 -12.03 -3.78
CA ASP A 113 -3.91 -13.17 -4.64
C ASP A 113 -2.48 -13.72 -4.38
N VAL A 114 -1.55 -12.86 -3.96
CA VAL A 114 -0.17 -13.25 -3.59
C VAL A 114 -0.06 -13.78 -2.16
N LEU A 115 -0.77 -13.17 -1.21
CA LEU A 115 -0.65 -13.50 0.22
C LEU A 115 -1.47 -14.72 0.60
N VAL A 116 -2.66 -14.87 0.01
CA VAL A 116 -3.63 -15.94 0.26
C VAL A 116 -3.01 -17.34 0.13
N PRO A 117 -2.31 -17.69 -0.97
CA PRO A 117 -1.74 -19.03 -1.13
C PRO A 117 -0.61 -19.35 -0.13
N ARG A 118 -0.11 -18.33 0.58
CA ARG A 118 0.97 -18.41 1.57
C ARG A 118 0.45 -18.53 3.00
N ILE A 119 -0.86 -18.59 3.20
CA ILE A 119 -1.46 -18.73 4.52
C ILE A 119 -1.42 -20.21 4.95
N SER A 120 -0.76 -20.49 6.08
CA SER A 120 -0.53 -21.86 6.59
C SER A 120 -1.82 -22.68 6.82
N ARG A 121 -2.96 -22.00 6.96
CA ARG A 121 -4.27 -22.58 7.31
C ARG A 121 -5.25 -22.71 6.15
N TRP A 122 -4.90 -22.29 4.94
CA TRP A 122 -5.84 -22.32 3.80
C TRP A 122 -5.94 -23.68 3.10
N PHE A 123 -5.05 -24.63 3.40
CA PHE A 123 -5.08 -25.98 2.83
C PHE A 123 -6.03 -26.96 3.57
N TRP A 124 -6.80 -26.51 4.57
CA TRP A 124 -7.67 -27.37 5.39
C TRP A 124 -9.08 -26.81 5.59
N MET A 125 -9.67 -26.23 4.55
CA MET A 125 -11.11 -25.94 4.45
C MET A 125 -11.63 -26.38 3.08
#